data_AF-A0A381Y1F8-F1
#
_entry.id   AF-A0A381Y1F8-F1
#
_cell.length_a   1.000
_cell.length_b   1.000
_cell.length_c   1.000
_cell.angle_alpha   90.00
_cell.angle_beta   90.00
_cell.angle_gamma   90.00
#
_symmetry.space_group_name_H-M   'P 1'
#
loop_
_entity.id
_entity.type
_entity.pdbx_description
1 polymer ?
#
loop_
_entity_poly.entity_id
_entity_poly.type
_entity_poly.pdbx_seq_one_letter_code
_entity_poly.pdbx_strand_id
1 'polypeptide(L)'
;MGMKHIKKILFALLNITIGFGQVFDGFTLFSPVAGGPGGPGGGDSYLIDNDLEMVHTWEHSRGAASIPYLLPDSSIIYPFRVQSPTMIAGGVGGGIAHILWNGTVVWEFTVSNDTYQHHHDVQPLPNGNVLVIAWERKTADEAYAMGRQTINNSLNELWSEAILEIEPVGSDDGNIVWEWHIWDHLIQDVDPSLPGYGNISNHPELMDINYGNAGSNQGPGGPNGDWKHFNAIDYNADLDQIVVSS
;
A
#
# COMPACT_ATOMS: atom_id res chain seq x y z
N MET A 1 66.96 21.85 5.89
CA MET A 1 65.95 20.96 5.28
C MET A 1 64.81 20.57 6.25
N GLY A 2 64.46 21.40 7.25
CA GLY A 2 63.39 21.05 8.19
C GLY A 2 62.79 22.29 8.81
N MET A 3 61.52 22.57 8.50
CA MET A 3 60.55 23.44 9.21
C MET A 3 59.45 23.96 8.26
N LYS A 4 59.70 24.08 6.95
CA LYS A 4 58.69 24.54 5.97
C LYS A 4 57.63 23.49 5.61
N HIS A 5 57.86 22.20 5.89
CA HIS A 5 56.88 21.13 5.65
C HIS A 5 55.97 20.85 6.86
N ILE A 6 56.38 21.22 8.07
CA ILE A 6 55.59 21.03 9.29
C ILE A 6 54.38 21.98 9.34
N LYS A 7 54.52 23.22 8.85
CA LYS A 7 53.41 24.19 8.79
C LYS A 7 52.34 23.86 7.76
N LYS A 8 52.65 23.07 6.72
CA LYS A 8 51.64 22.61 5.73
C LYS A 8 50.83 21.43 6.24
N ILE A 9 51.39 20.60 7.13
CA ILE A 9 50.67 19.49 7.75
C ILE A 9 49.70 19.99 8.82
N LEU A 10 50.04 21.06 9.56
CA LEU A 10 49.14 21.66 10.55
C LEU A 10 47.92 22.37 9.95
N PHE A 11 48.00 22.87 8.71
CA PHE A 11 46.88 23.54 8.02
C PHE A 11 45.94 22.55 7.30
N ALA A 12 46.36 21.29 7.14
CA ALA A 12 45.55 20.22 6.55
C ALA A 12 44.72 19.45 7.60
N LEU A 13 44.88 19.77 8.88
CA LEU A 13 44.15 19.14 10.00
C LEU A 13 42.91 19.93 10.46
N LEU A 14 42.61 21.06 9.80
CA LEU A 14 41.44 21.87 10.12
C LEU A 14 40.36 21.62 9.05
N ASN A 15 39.20 21.14 9.48
CA ASN A 15 38.00 20.79 8.69
C ASN A 15 37.87 19.33 8.27
N ILE A 16 38.14 18.39 9.18
CA ILE A 16 37.36 17.15 9.20
C ILE A 16 36.19 17.38 10.15
N THR A 17 35.09 17.93 9.64
CA THR A 17 33.80 17.84 10.33
C THR A 17 33.35 16.39 10.18
N ILE A 18 33.61 15.59 11.21
CA ILE A 18 32.96 14.28 11.36
C ILE A 18 31.52 14.60 11.75
N GLY A 19 30.60 14.51 10.79
CA GLY A 19 29.18 14.56 11.09
C GLY A 19 28.81 13.31 11.88
N PHE A 20 28.43 13.47 13.13
CA PHE A 20 27.75 12.41 13.86
C PHE A 20 26.27 12.52 13.52
N GLY A 21 25.70 11.49 12.89
CA GLY A 21 24.26 11.39 12.76
C GLY A 21 23.66 11.25 14.16
N GLN A 22 22.77 12.15 14.53
CA GLN A 22 21.93 11.99 15.72
C GLN A 22 20.66 11.27 15.28
N VAL A 23 20.16 10.37 16.13
CA VAL A 23 18.83 9.78 15.94
C VAL A 23 17.81 10.92 16.06
N PHE A 24 16.84 10.94 15.15
CA PHE A 24 15.75 11.91 15.23
C PHE A 24 14.97 11.68 16.52
N ASP A 25 14.71 12.73 17.29
CA ASP A 25 13.91 12.64 18.52
C ASP A 25 12.44 12.38 18.16
N GLY A 26 12.01 11.13 18.23
CA GLY A 26 10.71 10.70 17.70
C GLY A 26 10.31 9.31 18.17
N PHE A 27 9.20 8.84 17.62
CA PHE A 27 8.60 7.55 17.95
C PHE A 27 8.64 6.60 16.76
N THR A 28 8.65 5.30 17.04
CA THR A 28 8.46 4.25 16.04
C THR A 28 7.11 3.58 16.28
N LEU A 29 6.25 3.57 15.27
CA LEU A 29 4.99 2.85 15.26
C LEU A 29 5.14 1.60 14.39
N PHE A 30 4.76 0.44 14.92
CA PHE A 30 4.82 -0.81 14.16
C PHE A 30 3.75 -1.81 14.62
N SER A 31 3.34 -2.67 13.69
CA SER A 31 2.44 -3.80 13.95
C SER A 31 3.12 -5.09 13.48
N PRO A 32 3.56 -5.97 14.39
CA PRO A 32 4.12 -7.26 14.01
C PRO A 32 3.08 -8.09 13.25
N VAL A 33 3.40 -8.45 12.01
CA VAL A 33 2.56 -9.35 11.24
C VAL A 33 2.60 -10.73 11.89
N ALA A 34 1.45 -11.23 12.33
CA ALA A 34 1.33 -12.58 12.84
C ALA A 34 0.12 -13.29 12.20
N GLY A 35 0.34 -14.55 11.84
CA GLY A 35 -0.68 -15.42 11.26
C GLY A 35 -0.97 -15.15 9.77
N GLY A 36 -1.26 -16.20 9.03
CA GLY A 36 -1.79 -16.11 7.66
C GLY A 36 -3.19 -15.46 7.60
N PRO A 37 -3.89 -15.54 6.46
CA PRO A 37 -5.27 -15.06 6.35
C PRO A 37 -6.14 -15.67 7.45
N GLY A 38 -6.72 -14.84 8.33
CA GLY A 38 -7.57 -15.29 9.43
C GLY A 38 -6.84 -15.83 10.67
N GLY A 39 -5.54 -15.58 10.85
CA GLY A 39 -4.80 -15.95 12.06
C GLY A 39 -5.34 -15.25 13.33
N PRO A 40 -5.56 -15.97 14.45
CA PRO A 40 -6.20 -15.43 15.65
C PRO A 40 -5.24 -14.69 16.61
N GLY A 41 -4.06 -14.26 16.15
CA GLY A 41 -3.06 -13.70 17.04
C GLY A 41 -1.99 -12.88 16.35
N GLY A 42 -1.65 -11.75 17.00
CA GLY A 42 -0.74 -10.68 16.61
C GLY A 42 -1.31 -9.73 15.55
N GLY A 43 -0.70 -8.56 15.45
CA GLY A 43 -1.24 -7.41 14.71
C GLY A 43 -1.35 -6.14 15.55
N ASP A 44 -1.34 -6.28 16.89
CA ASP A 44 -1.29 -5.16 17.84
C ASP A 44 -0.27 -4.11 17.40
N SER A 45 -0.65 -2.85 17.58
CA SER A 45 0.20 -1.72 17.22
C SER A 45 0.94 -1.23 18.44
N TYR A 46 2.25 -1.10 18.32
CA TYR A 46 3.12 -0.62 19.38
C TYR A 46 3.74 0.71 18.98
N LEU A 47 3.68 1.67 19.89
CA LEU A 47 4.42 2.93 19.82
C LEU A 47 5.56 2.86 20.82
N ILE A 48 6.80 2.98 20.34
CA ILE A 48 8.00 3.02 21.17
C ILE A 48 8.76 4.33 20.96
N ASP A 49 9.50 4.76 21.97
CA ASP A 49 10.45 5.86 21.86
C ASP A 49 11.85 5.38 21.42
N ASN A 50 12.80 6.32 21.35
CA ASN A 50 14.18 6.05 20.96
C ASN A 50 14.98 5.21 21.97
N ASP A 51 14.53 5.12 23.23
CA ASP A 51 15.11 4.26 24.25
C ASP A 51 14.51 2.84 24.22
N LEU A 52 13.64 2.57 23.23
CA LEU A 52 12.87 1.33 23.06
C LEU A 52 11.86 1.08 24.19
N GLU A 53 11.51 2.13 24.93
CA GLU A 53 10.48 2.05 25.96
C GLU A 53 9.10 2.11 25.30
N MET A 54 8.18 1.30 25.83
CA MET A 54 6.82 1.21 25.31
C MET A 54 6.01 2.42 25.73
N VAL A 55 5.66 3.26 24.77
CA VAL A 55 4.85 4.47 24.98
C VAL A 55 3.37 4.11 24.99
N HIS A 56 2.94 3.26 24.05
CA HIS A 56 1.55 2.86 23.92
C HIS A 56 1.37 1.54 23.16
N THR A 57 0.24 0.88 23.39
CA THR A 57 -0.18 -0.35 22.70
C THR A 57 -1.67 -0.25 22.36
N TRP A 58 -1.99 -0.46 21.09
CA TRP A 58 -3.36 -0.75 20.64
C TRP A 58 -3.51 -2.25 20.45
N GLU A 59 -4.46 -2.84 21.18
CA GLU A 59 -4.81 -4.26 21.02
C GLU A 59 -5.86 -4.42 19.92
N HIS A 60 -5.62 -5.36 18.99
CA HIS A 60 -6.49 -5.56 17.83
C HIS A 60 -7.12 -6.95 17.81
N SER A 61 -8.39 -7.01 17.42
CA SER A 61 -9.09 -8.28 17.22
C SER A 61 -8.65 -8.99 15.93
N ARG A 62 -8.12 -8.23 14.96
CA ARG A 62 -7.71 -8.68 13.63
C ARG A 62 -6.24 -8.35 13.36
N GLY A 63 -5.55 -9.26 12.68
CA GLY A 63 -4.16 -9.04 12.27
C GLY A 63 -4.00 -7.92 11.25
N ALA A 64 -2.81 -7.33 11.23
CA ALA A 64 -2.49 -6.18 10.39
C ALA A 64 -2.43 -6.57 8.90
N ALA A 65 -2.98 -5.72 8.04
CA ALA A 65 -2.77 -5.77 6.59
C ALA A 65 -1.45 -5.08 6.23
N SER A 66 -1.22 -3.91 6.81
CA SER A 66 0.01 -3.11 6.72
C SER A 66 0.27 -2.33 8.01
N ILE A 67 1.04 -1.25 7.93
CA ILE A 67 1.42 -0.41 9.07
C ILE A 67 0.30 0.60 9.34
N PRO A 68 -0.08 0.83 10.60
CA PRO A 68 -1.03 1.90 10.95
C PRO A 68 -0.43 3.30 10.78
N TYR A 69 -1.30 4.27 10.54
CA TYR A 69 -0.96 5.69 10.48
C TYR A 69 -1.32 6.38 11.79
N LEU A 70 -0.34 7.00 12.46
CA LEU A 70 -0.58 7.85 13.63
C LEU A 70 -1.09 9.22 13.20
N LEU A 71 -2.25 9.63 13.71
CA LEU A 71 -2.85 10.94 13.43
C LEU A 71 -2.43 11.98 14.49
N PRO A 72 -2.57 13.29 14.19
CA PRO A 72 -2.17 14.37 15.12
C PRO A 72 -2.90 14.38 16.47
N ASP A 73 -4.07 13.74 16.57
CA ASP A 73 -4.86 13.59 17.80
C ASP A 73 -4.51 12.32 18.58
N SER A 74 -3.42 11.65 18.19
CA SER A 74 -2.94 10.37 18.74
C SER A 74 -3.86 9.17 18.49
N SER A 75 -4.89 9.31 17.65
CA SER A 75 -5.59 8.15 17.10
C SER A 75 -4.78 7.50 15.97
N ILE A 76 -5.18 6.31 15.55
CA ILE A 76 -4.57 5.61 14.42
C ILE A 76 -5.60 5.22 13.37
N ILE A 77 -5.18 5.21 12.10
CA ILE A 77 -5.84 4.46 11.04
C ILE A 77 -5.12 3.13 10.88
N TYR A 78 -5.84 2.02 11.03
CA TYR A 78 -5.30 0.67 11.07
C TYR A 78 -5.89 -0.19 9.93
N PRO A 79 -5.09 -0.50 8.90
CA PRO A 79 -5.43 -1.50 7.89
C PRO A 79 -5.32 -2.90 8.46
N PHE A 80 -6.39 -3.70 8.36
CA PHE A 80 -6.46 -5.03 8.93
C PHE A 80 -7.00 -6.08 7.94
N ARG A 81 -6.73 -7.35 8.27
CA ARG A 81 -7.15 -8.50 7.47
C ARG A 81 -8.56 -8.91 7.85
N VAL A 82 -9.48 -8.97 6.89
CA VAL A 82 -10.86 -9.47 7.13
C VAL A 82 -10.90 -10.99 7.25
N GLN A 83 -12.02 -11.55 7.72
CA GLN A 83 -12.09 -12.99 8.08
C GLN A 83 -12.13 -13.87 6.83
N SER A 84 -12.83 -13.38 5.81
CA SER A 84 -13.11 -14.10 4.58
C SER A 84 -12.79 -13.17 3.39
N PRO A 85 -11.51 -12.87 3.14
CA PRO A 85 -11.13 -12.08 1.96
C PRO A 85 -11.54 -12.82 0.68
N THR A 86 -11.99 -12.06 -0.33
CA THR A 86 -12.46 -12.60 -1.61
C THR A 86 -11.33 -12.77 -2.62
N MET A 87 -10.23 -12.03 -2.47
CA MET A 87 -8.99 -12.16 -3.23
C MET A 87 -7.82 -12.28 -2.25
N ILE A 88 -6.95 -13.26 -2.45
CA ILE A 88 -5.87 -13.59 -1.50
C ILE A 88 -4.55 -13.70 -2.24
N ALA A 89 -3.63 -12.78 -1.93
CA ALA A 89 -2.21 -12.87 -2.26
C ALA A 89 -1.37 -12.24 -1.13
N GLY A 90 -0.10 -11.93 -1.40
CA GLY A 90 0.74 -11.16 -0.48
C GLY A 90 0.09 -9.80 -0.18
N GLY A 91 0.12 -9.35 1.08
CA GLY A 91 -0.49 -8.07 1.46
C GLY A 91 -2.01 -8.07 1.65
N VAL A 92 -2.71 -9.21 1.51
CA VAL A 92 -4.17 -9.24 1.68
C VAL A 92 -4.62 -8.61 2.99
N GLY A 93 -5.52 -7.63 2.88
CA GLY A 93 -6.15 -6.92 3.98
C GLY A 93 -7.66 -7.09 3.94
N GLY A 94 -8.36 -6.02 3.61
CA GLY A 94 -9.80 -5.97 3.40
C GLY A 94 -10.56 -5.05 4.36
N GLY A 95 -9.94 -4.58 5.45
CA GLY A 95 -10.60 -3.73 6.43
C GLY A 95 -9.73 -2.57 6.88
N ILE A 96 -10.38 -1.49 7.33
CA ILE A 96 -9.75 -0.26 7.78
C ILE A 96 -10.49 0.19 9.04
N ALA A 97 -9.76 0.54 10.09
CA ALA A 97 -10.34 1.02 11.34
C ALA A 97 -9.71 2.34 11.79
N HIS A 98 -10.52 3.26 12.31
CA HIS A 98 -10.08 4.44 13.06
C HIS A 98 -10.21 4.17 14.55
N ILE A 99 -9.07 4.20 15.25
CA ILE A 99 -8.96 3.75 16.63
C ILE A 99 -8.34 4.86 17.48
N LEU A 100 -9.05 5.29 18.51
CA LEU A 100 -8.59 6.32 19.43
C LEU A 100 -7.42 5.81 20.30
N TRP A 101 -6.70 6.74 20.94
CA TRP A 101 -5.63 6.44 21.90
C TRP A 101 -6.05 5.52 23.06
N ASN A 102 -7.32 5.49 23.43
CA ASN A 102 -7.81 4.60 24.49
C ASN A 102 -8.22 3.20 23.98
N GLY A 103 -7.97 2.89 22.71
CA GLY A 103 -8.37 1.64 22.06
C GLY A 103 -9.82 1.59 21.57
N THR A 104 -10.59 2.69 21.67
CA THR A 104 -11.96 2.72 21.15
C THR A 104 -11.94 2.81 19.62
N VAL A 105 -12.52 1.82 18.95
CA VAL A 105 -12.82 1.88 17.51
C VAL A 105 -14.00 2.82 17.30
N VAL A 106 -13.80 3.91 16.56
CA VAL A 106 -14.84 4.91 16.27
C VAL A 106 -15.39 4.80 14.85
N TRP A 107 -14.64 4.16 13.96
CA TRP A 107 -15.07 3.84 12.60
C TRP A 107 -14.36 2.58 12.10
N GLU A 108 -15.08 1.73 11.37
CA GLU A 108 -14.53 0.58 10.64
C GLU A 108 -15.21 0.46 9.28
N PHE A 109 -14.47 0.09 8.24
CA PHE A 109 -15.04 -0.16 6.92
C PHE A 109 -14.36 -1.33 6.22
N THR A 110 -15.13 -2.09 5.45
CA THR A 110 -14.66 -3.29 4.75
C THR A 110 -14.66 -3.08 3.23
N VAL A 111 -13.49 -3.24 2.64
CA VAL A 111 -13.27 -3.32 1.18
C VAL A 111 -12.87 -4.76 0.85
N SER A 112 -13.86 -5.65 0.82
CA SER A 112 -13.70 -7.07 0.52
C SER A 112 -15.02 -7.64 0.01
N ASN A 113 -15.20 -7.61 -1.31
CA ASN A 113 -16.40 -8.10 -2.00
C ASN A 113 -16.01 -8.73 -3.35
N ASP A 114 -17.00 -9.03 -4.21
CA ASP A 114 -16.74 -9.70 -5.48
C ASP A 114 -15.94 -8.85 -6.48
N THR A 115 -16.02 -7.51 -6.35
CA THR A 115 -15.34 -6.53 -7.20
C THR A 115 -13.99 -6.10 -6.64
N TYR A 116 -13.94 -5.69 -5.37
CA TYR A 116 -12.77 -5.09 -4.73
C TYR A 116 -12.27 -5.87 -3.52
N GLN A 117 -10.96 -5.87 -3.35
CA GLN A 117 -10.29 -6.34 -2.14
C GLN A 117 -9.15 -5.38 -1.79
N HIS A 118 -9.25 -4.70 -0.65
CA HIS A 118 -8.13 -3.92 -0.11
C HIS A 118 -6.94 -4.85 0.19
N HIS A 119 -5.76 -4.39 -0.21
CA HIS A 119 -4.47 -5.01 0.08
C HIS A 119 -3.43 -3.95 0.37
N HIS A 120 -2.43 -4.34 1.15
CA HIS A 120 -1.37 -3.50 1.70
C HIS A 120 -1.91 -2.21 2.33
N ASP A 121 -1.83 -1.10 1.62
CA ASP A 121 -1.70 0.22 2.23
C ASP A 121 -2.93 1.12 2.05
N VAL A 122 -3.02 2.12 2.92
CA VAL A 122 -4.03 3.18 2.88
C VAL A 122 -3.37 4.52 3.12
N GLN A 123 -4.00 5.63 2.75
CA GLN A 123 -3.50 6.96 3.08
C GLN A 123 -4.63 7.81 3.66
N PRO A 124 -4.60 8.14 4.97
CA PRO A 124 -5.51 9.11 5.55
C PRO A 124 -5.28 10.50 4.94
N LEU A 125 -6.37 11.19 4.58
CA LEU A 125 -6.33 12.49 3.93
C LEU A 125 -6.66 13.63 4.92
N PRO A 126 -6.20 14.88 4.65
CA PRO A 126 -6.49 16.04 5.50
C PRO A 126 -7.99 16.36 5.65
N ASN A 127 -8.83 15.95 4.70
CA ASN A 127 -10.29 16.12 4.75
C ASN A 127 -11.00 15.08 5.63
N GLY A 128 -10.27 14.08 6.16
CA GLY A 128 -10.82 12.98 6.95
C GLY A 128 -11.18 11.73 6.13
N ASN A 129 -11.05 11.79 4.80
CA ASN A 129 -11.21 10.61 3.95
C ASN A 129 -9.97 9.71 4.02
N VAL A 130 -10.07 8.53 3.42
CA VAL A 130 -8.97 7.58 3.33
C VAL A 130 -8.83 7.09 1.90
N LEU A 131 -7.65 7.22 1.30
CA LEU A 131 -7.32 6.53 0.06
C LEU A 131 -6.98 5.08 0.36
N VAL A 132 -7.45 4.16 -0.48
CA VAL A 132 -7.32 2.73 -0.28
C VAL A 132 -6.86 2.09 -1.58
N ILE A 133 -5.73 1.39 -1.53
CA ILE A 133 -5.35 0.49 -2.63
C ILE A 133 -6.22 -0.76 -2.55
N ALA A 134 -6.77 -1.17 -3.70
CA ALA A 134 -7.55 -2.39 -3.83
C ALA A 134 -7.22 -3.14 -5.12
N TRP A 135 -7.23 -4.47 -5.03
CA TRP A 135 -7.35 -5.31 -6.20
C TRP A 135 -8.76 -5.19 -6.74
N GLU A 136 -8.87 -5.08 -8.07
CA GLU A 136 -10.12 -5.06 -8.81
C GLU A 136 -10.22 -6.33 -9.67
N ARG A 137 -11.21 -7.18 -9.39
CA ARG A 137 -11.35 -8.46 -10.09
C ARG A 137 -11.80 -8.25 -11.53
N LYS A 138 -11.09 -8.86 -12.47
CA LYS A 138 -11.48 -9.00 -13.88
C LYS A 138 -11.49 -10.47 -14.27
N THR A 139 -12.53 -10.86 -14.99
CA THR A 139 -12.63 -12.17 -15.61
C THR A 139 -11.64 -12.30 -16.76
N ALA A 140 -11.32 -13.55 -17.14
CA ALA A 140 -10.50 -13.78 -18.32
C ALA A 140 -11.09 -13.19 -19.60
N ASP A 141 -12.41 -13.29 -19.78
CA ASP A 141 -13.08 -12.76 -20.98
C ASP A 141 -12.94 -11.23 -21.07
N GLU A 142 -13.08 -10.51 -19.95
CA GLU A 142 -12.84 -9.06 -19.90
C GLU A 142 -11.39 -8.71 -20.24
N ALA A 143 -10.42 -9.46 -19.70
CA ALA A 143 -9.01 -9.24 -19.97
C ALA A 143 -8.64 -9.52 -21.43
N TYR A 144 -9.14 -10.62 -22.01
CA TYR A 144 -8.92 -10.95 -23.41
C TYR A 144 -9.59 -9.94 -24.34
N ALA A 145 -10.77 -9.43 -23.99
CA ALA A 145 -11.43 -8.34 -24.72
C ALA A 145 -10.65 -7.03 -24.72
N MET A 146 -9.77 -6.81 -23.72
CA MET A 146 -8.83 -5.69 -23.64
C MET A 146 -7.46 -6.02 -24.27
N GLY A 147 -7.29 -7.17 -24.91
CA GLY A 147 -6.07 -7.55 -25.62
C GLY A 147 -5.00 -8.25 -24.78
N ARG A 148 -5.31 -8.64 -23.53
CA ARG A 148 -4.47 -9.57 -22.77
C ARG A 148 -4.25 -10.85 -23.59
N GLN A 149 -3.05 -11.41 -23.59
CA GLN A 149 -2.74 -12.62 -24.36
C GLN A 149 -2.70 -13.89 -23.49
N THR A 150 -2.41 -13.74 -22.19
CA THR A 150 -2.18 -14.90 -21.33
C THR A 150 -2.54 -14.62 -19.88
N ILE A 151 -3.32 -15.52 -19.27
CA ILE A 151 -3.61 -15.58 -17.84
C ILE A 151 -3.06 -16.89 -17.31
N ASN A 152 -2.08 -16.81 -16.40
CA ASN A 152 -1.25 -17.93 -15.95
C ASN A 152 -1.57 -18.37 -14.52
N ASN A 153 -2.84 -18.40 -14.16
CA ASN A 153 -3.32 -18.88 -12.87
C ASN A 153 -4.57 -19.75 -13.04
N SER A 154 -4.82 -20.64 -12.09
CA SER A 154 -5.93 -21.60 -12.13
C SER A 154 -7.28 -20.98 -11.79
N LEU A 155 -7.31 -19.73 -11.36
CA LEU A 155 -8.57 -18.98 -11.15
C LEU A 155 -9.12 -18.48 -12.49
N ASN A 156 -8.26 -18.36 -13.51
CA ASN A 156 -8.59 -17.75 -14.79
C ASN A 156 -9.10 -16.30 -14.61
N GLU A 157 -8.42 -15.56 -13.74
CA GLU A 157 -8.73 -14.17 -13.38
C GLU A 157 -7.50 -13.29 -13.54
N LEU A 158 -7.75 -11.99 -13.69
CA LEU A 158 -6.75 -10.93 -13.57
C LEU A 158 -7.25 -9.97 -12.50
N TRP A 159 -6.43 -9.69 -11.50
CA TRP A 159 -6.72 -8.69 -10.47
C TRP A 159 -5.97 -7.42 -10.83
N SER A 160 -6.72 -6.45 -11.34
CA SER A 160 -6.27 -5.11 -11.69
C SER A 160 -6.08 -4.29 -10.41
N GLU A 161 -5.63 -3.05 -10.54
CA GLU A 161 -5.45 -2.13 -9.39
C GLU A 161 -6.47 -0.99 -9.46
N ALA A 162 -7.03 -0.66 -8.30
CA ALA A 162 -7.87 0.51 -8.08
C ALA A 162 -7.39 1.29 -6.85
N ILE A 163 -7.64 2.60 -6.87
CA ILE A 163 -7.51 3.49 -5.71
C ILE A 163 -8.90 4.04 -5.42
N LEU A 164 -9.36 3.85 -4.19
CA LEU A 164 -10.67 4.31 -3.73
C LEU A 164 -10.48 5.41 -2.69
N GLU A 165 -11.14 6.56 -2.85
CA GLU A 165 -11.27 7.56 -1.79
C GLU A 165 -12.56 7.31 -1.03
N ILE A 166 -12.43 6.96 0.25
CA ILE A 166 -13.55 6.62 1.13
C ILE A 166 -13.79 7.76 2.11
N GLU A 167 -15.00 8.30 2.10
CA GLU A 167 -15.52 9.19 3.13
C GLU A 167 -16.17 8.35 4.25
N PRO A 168 -15.65 8.37 5.49
CA PRO A 168 -16.26 7.68 6.63
C PRO A 168 -17.69 8.16 6.93
N VAL A 169 -18.63 7.22 7.11
CA VAL A 169 -20.02 7.49 7.47
C VAL A 169 -20.40 6.72 8.73
N GLY A 170 -20.78 7.44 9.78
CA GLY A 170 -21.13 6.81 11.06
C GLY A 170 -19.93 6.05 11.64
N SER A 171 -20.18 4.83 12.12
CA SER A 171 -19.15 3.98 12.74
C SER A 171 -18.76 2.75 11.92
N ASP A 172 -19.52 2.42 10.88
CA ASP A 172 -19.43 1.12 10.20
C ASP A 172 -19.74 1.18 8.69
N ASP A 173 -19.79 2.39 8.11
CA ASP A 173 -20.11 2.61 6.70
C ASP A 173 -19.20 3.67 6.06
N GLY A 174 -19.23 3.79 4.73
CA GLY A 174 -18.42 4.75 4.01
C GLY A 174 -18.90 4.96 2.57
N ASN A 175 -18.77 6.18 2.07
CA ASN A 175 -19.04 6.49 0.67
C ASN A 175 -17.74 6.42 -0.12
N ILE A 176 -17.74 5.70 -1.24
CA ILE A 176 -16.68 5.87 -2.24
C ILE A 176 -17.00 7.15 -3.02
N VAL A 177 -16.20 8.20 -2.81
CA VAL A 177 -16.44 9.53 -3.37
C VAL A 177 -15.58 9.83 -4.61
N TRP A 178 -14.51 9.05 -4.80
CA TRP A 178 -13.65 9.09 -5.97
C TRP A 178 -12.98 7.72 -6.19
N GLU A 179 -12.74 7.38 -7.44
CA GLU A 179 -12.06 6.13 -7.84
C GLU A 179 -11.08 6.41 -8.98
N TRP A 180 -9.98 5.65 -8.98
CA TRP A 180 -9.07 5.55 -10.12
C TRP A 180 -8.79 4.08 -10.41
N HIS A 181 -8.84 3.69 -11.67
CA HIS A 181 -8.63 2.32 -12.12
C HIS A 181 -7.50 2.27 -13.12
N ILE A 182 -6.49 1.43 -12.90
CA ILE A 182 -5.47 1.19 -13.93
C ILE A 182 -6.10 0.65 -15.23
N TRP A 183 -7.27 0.03 -15.12
CA TRP A 183 -8.06 -0.49 -16.23
C TRP A 183 -8.45 0.56 -17.28
N ASP A 184 -8.61 1.82 -16.86
CA ASP A 184 -8.94 2.94 -17.75
C ASP A 184 -7.70 3.52 -18.47
N HIS A 185 -6.51 3.07 -18.06
CA HIS A 185 -5.21 3.56 -18.53
C HIS A 185 -4.41 2.46 -19.23
N LEU A 186 -5.07 1.65 -20.06
CA LEU A 186 -4.45 0.50 -20.74
C LEU A 186 -4.12 0.75 -22.21
N ILE A 187 -3.04 0.13 -22.67
CA ILE A 187 -2.63 0.03 -24.07
C ILE A 187 -2.26 -1.41 -24.43
N GLN A 188 -2.38 -1.76 -25.71
CA GLN A 188 -1.92 -3.03 -26.27
C GLN A 188 -1.51 -2.83 -27.74
N ASP A 189 -0.62 -3.67 -28.27
CA ASP A 189 -0.15 -3.61 -29.67
C ASP A 189 -0.40 -4.91 -30.44
N VAL A 190 -1.29 -5.77 -29.93
CA VAL A 190 -1.53 -7.12 -30.43
C VAL A 190 -2.65 -7.17 -31.47
N ASP A 191 -3.78 -6.53 -31.20
CA ASP A 191 -4.96 -6.59 -32.07
C ASP A 191 -5.53 -5.18 -32.37
N PRO A 192 -5.45 -4.71 -33.62
CA PRO A 192 -5.97 -3.39 -34.01
C PRO A 192 -7.48 -3.24 -33.93
N SER A 193 -8.23 -4.32 -33.71
CA SER A 193 -9.68 -4.29 -33.53
C SER A 193 -10.14 -4.16 -32.08
N LEU A 194 -9.23 -4.37 -31.10
CA LEU A 194 -9.54 -4.28 -29.68
C LEU A 194 -9.25 -2.88 -29.11
N PRO A 195 -9.88 -2.50 -27.98
CA PRO A 195 -9.59 -1.24 -27.30
C PRO A 195 -8.10 -1.06 -26.99
N GLY A 196 -7.68 0.21 -26.90
CA GLY A 196 -6.30 0.55 -26.53
C GLY A 196 -5.23 0.12 -27.54
N TYR A 197 -5.57 -0.19 -28.80
CA TYR A 197 -4.55 -0.51 -29.79
C TYR A 197 -3.66 0.70 -30.11
N GLY A 198 -2.35 0.54 -29.97
CA GLY A 198 -1.38 1.58 -30.27
C GLY A 198 0.06 1.11 -30.18
N ASN A 199 1.00 1.99 -30.52
CA ASN A 199 2.41 1.71 -30.28
C ASN A 199 2.75 2.07 -28.82
N ILE A 200 3.05 1.06 -28.00
CA ILE A 200 3.31 1.21 -26.55
C ILE A 200 4.35 2.30 -26.27
N SER A 201 5.45 2.35 -27.03
CA SER A 201 6.54 3.32 -26.77
C SER A 201 6.16 4.79 -27.01
N ASN A 202 5.04 5.05 -27.71
CA ASN A 202 4.53 6.40 -27.94
C ASN A 202 3.57 6.88 -26.84
N HIS A 203 3.20 6.02 -25.89
CA HIS A 203 2.19 6.29 -24.87
C HIS A 203 2.72 5.96 -23.46
N PRO A 204 3.71 6.71 -22.94
CA PRO A 204 4.26 6.49 -21.59
C PRO A 204 3.24 6.70 -20.46
N GLU A 205 2.10 7.32 -20.75
CA GLU A 205 0.97 7.54 -19.84
C GLU A 205 0.04 6.33 -19.69
N LEU A 206 0.21 5.28 -20.51
CA LEU A 206 -0.63 4.08 -20.50
C LEU A 206 0.16 2.83 -20.12
N MET A 207 -0.52 1.87 -19.50
CA MET A 207 0.04 0.59 -19.09
C MET A 207 -0.23 -0.50 -20.14
N ASP A 208 0.82 -1.15 -20.61
CA ASP A 208 0.67 -2.32 -21.48
C ASP A 208 0.00 -3.47 -20.70
N ILE A 209 -1.19 -3.88 -21.15
CA ILE A 209 -1.96 -4.97 -20.53
C ILE A 209 -1.21 -6.31 -20.57
N ASN A 210 -0.26 -6.47 -21.48
CA ASN A 210 0.56 -7.67 -21.60
C ASN A 210 1.87 -7.62 -20.80
N TYR A 211 2.18 -6.49 -20.16
CA TYR A 211 3.38 -6.35 -19.35
C TYR A 211 3.24 -7.06 -18.00
N GLY A 212 3.99 -8.15 -17.83
CA GLY A 212 4.03 -8.95 -16.59
C GLY A 212 3.01 -10.10 -16.56
N ASN A 213 3.16 -10.98 -15.57
CA ASN A 213 2.25 -12.10 -15.34
C ASN A 213 1.01 -11.63 -14.57
N ALA A 214 -0.18 -12.10 -14.97
CA ALA A 214 -1.41 -11.93 -14.20
C ALA A 214 -1.52 -13.08 -13.18
N GLY A 215 -0.93 -12.86 -12.01
CA GLY A 215 -0.92 -13.79 -10.89
C GLY A 215 -0.06 -15.03 -11.09
N SER A 216 -0.21 -15.99 -10.17
CA SER A 216 0.42 -17.30 -10.26
C SER A 216 -0.38 -18.38 -9.52
N ASN A 217 -0.02 -19.65 -9.69
CA ASN A 217 -0.59 -20.77 -8.93
C ASN A 217 0.06 -20.98 -7.56
N GLN A 218 1.01 -20.13 -7.19
CA GLN A 218 1.81 -20.23 -5.97
C GLN A 218 1.77 -18.91 -5.19
N GLY A 219 2.23 -18.94 -3.94
CA GLY A 219 2.30 -17.77 -3.07
C GLY A 219 1.38 -17.87 -1.86
N PRO A 220 1.37 -16.83 -1.01
CA PRO A 220 0.50 -16.77 0.16
C PRO A 220 -0.97 -16.88 -0.25
N GLY A 221 -1.68 -17.89 0.25
CA GLY A 221 -3.09 -18.13 -0.10
C GLY A 221 -3.33 -19.02 -1.32
N GLY A 222 -2.28 -19.43 -2.06
CA GLY A 222 -2.40 -20.30 -3.22
C GLY A 222 -2.56 -19.53 -4.55
N PRO A 223 -3.34 -20.05 -5.51
CA PRO A 223 -3.58 -19.38 -6.78
C PRO A 223 -4.17 -17.98 -6.62
N ASN A 224 -3.69 -17.02 -7.41
CA ASN A 224 -4.11 -15.62 -7.38
C ASN A 224 -4.09 -15.00 -8.79
N GLY A 225 -4.80 -13.87 -8.96
CA GLY A 225 -4.84 -13.08 -10.20
C GLY A 225 -3.99 -11.80 -10.19
N ASP A 226 -3.23 -11.58 -9.12
CA ASP A 226 -2.47 -10.36 -8.81
C ASP A 226 -1.48 -9.94 -9.92
N TRP A 227 -1.66 -8.75 -10.49
CA TRP A 227 -0.93 -8.34 -11.70
C TRP A 227 0.16 -7.28 -11.47
N LYS A 228 -0.17 -6.14 -10.87
CA LYS A 228 0.78 -5.04 -10.66
C LYS A 228 1.28 -4.95 -9.23
N HIS A 229 0.47 -5.38 -8.26
CA HIS A 229 0.87 -5.49 -6.87
C HIS A 229 1.24 -4.14 -6.24
N PHE A 230 0.31 -3.19 -6.26
CA PHE A 230 0.50 -1.93 -5.53
C PHE A 230 0.69 -2.20 -4.03
N ASN A 231 1.73 -1.66 -3.42
CA ASN A 231 2.08 -1.98 -2.03
C ASN A 231 2.24 -0.78 -1.10
N ALA A 232 2.23 0.44 -1.65
CA ALA A 232 2.24 1.65 -0.86
C ALA A 232 1.54 2.78 -1.62
N ILE A 233 0.92 3.69 -0.87
CA ILE A 233 0.27 4.90 -1.39
C ILE A 233 0.61 6.09 -0.51
N ASP A 234 0.87 7.24 -1.13
CA ASP A 234 1.04 8.50 -0.42
C ASP A 234 0.33 9.64 -1.16
N TYR A 235 -0.08 10.67 -0.42
CA TYR A 235 -0.74 11.85 -0.94
C TYR A 235 0.04 13.11 -0.58
N ASN A 236 0.46 13.84 -1.62
CA ASN A 236 1.07 15.14 -1.49
C ASN A 236 0.01 16.25 -1.61
N ALA A 237 -0.40 16.79 -0.47
CA ALA A 237 -1.42 17.84 -0.39
C ALA A 237 -0.97 19.18 -1.02
N ASP A 238 0.33 19.46 -1.12
CA ASP A 238 0.82 20.72 -1.70
C ASP A 238 0.69 20.73 -3.22
N LEU A 239 0.78 19.55 -3.85
CA LEU A 239 0.71 19.38 -5.30
C LEU A 239 -0.59 18.74 -5.79
N ASP A 240 -1.43 18.29 -4.86
CA ASP A 240 -2.62 17.49 -5.14
C ASP A 240 -2.29 16.24 -5.98
N GLN A 241 -1.32 15.45 -5.50
CA GLN A 241 -0.78 14.30 -6.21
C GLN A 241 -0.83 13.04 -5.34
N ILE A 242 -1.21 11.93 -5.95
CA ILE A 242 -1.10 10.60 -5.38
C ILE A 242 0.12 9.92 -6.01
N VAL A 243 0.94 9.29 -5.17
CA VAL A 243 2.05 8.43 -5.59
C VAL A 243 1.80 7.02 -5.11
N VAL A 244 2.04 6.05 -5.99
CA VAL A 244 1.92 4.62 -5.67
C VAL A 244 3.21 3.89 -5.97
N SER A 245 3.48 2.82 -5.21
CA SER A 245 4.58 1.89 -5.42
C SER A 245 4.03 0.53 -5.85
N SER A 246 4.68 -0.09 -6.83
CA SER A 246 4.32 -1.35 -7.48
C SER A 246 5.57 -2.22 -7.58
#